data_AF-A0A812VZH3-F1
#
_entry.id   AF-A0A812VZH3-F1
#
_cell.length_a   1.000
_cell.length_b   1.000
_cell.length_c   1.000
_cell.angle_alpha   90.00
_cell.angle_beta   90.00
_cell.angle_gamma   90.00
#
_symmetry.space_group_name_H-M   'P 1'
#
loop_
_entity.id
_entity.type
_entity.pdbx_description
1 polymer ?
#
loop_
_entity_poly.entity_id
_entity_poly.type
_entity_poly.pdbx_seq_one_letter_code
_entity_poly.pdbx_strand_id
1 'polypeptide(L)'
;VSISQPVLAWSAASFQEISTVTISFTVQLATIALRAMLISLPPGFQHRVRSVEEFKVSNQRLPLLKGSTDWLDVSVLDRILISLEPEDPAVDVGTYMFSFPVEMPVAAELPSVNLWQLSFCNSRYCVHPKDEAVLVSFPLPGFLPGEVSLLEQRRQQLAQEAAGRPETASASRMRWSILPGVAVLLWP
;
A
#
# COMPACT_ATOMS: atom_id res chain seq x y z
N VAL A 1 -14.07 -12.00 12.46
CA VAL A 1 -13.46 -10.76 11.92
C VAL A 1 -14.03 -10.52 10.52
N SER A 2 -14.41 -9.29 10.17
CA SER A 2 -15.00 -8.96 8.86
C SER A 2 -14.02 -8.12 8.04
N ILE A 3 -13.29 -8.78 7.14
CA ILE A 3 -12.25 -8.19 6.29
C ILE A 3 -12.56 -8.53 4.82
N SER A 4 -12.44 -7.55 3.93
CA SER A 4 -12.58 -7.77 2.49
C SER A 4 -11.40 -8.57 1.93
N GLN A 5 -11.57 -9.19 0.76
CA GLN A 5 -10.45 -9.79 0.02
C GLN A 5 -9.32 -8.75 -0.15
N PRO A 6 -8.10 -9.02 0.33
CA PRO A 6 -6.98 -8.11 0.15
C PRO A 6 -6.50 -8.09 -1.30
N VAL A 7 -5.77 -7.03 -1.66
CA VAL A 7 -5.19 -6.84 -2.99
C VAL A 7 -3.67 -6.71 -2.87
N LEU A 8 -2.95 -7.37 -3.78
CA LEU A 8 -1.50 -7.24 -3.95
C LEU A 8 -1.22 -6.39 -5.19
N ALA A 9 -0.28 -5.46 -5.08
CA ALA A 9 0.30 -4.72 -6.20
C ALA A 9 1.82 -4.64 -6.05
N TRP A 10 2.53 -4.37 -7.15
CA TRP A 10 3.99 -4.31 -7.20
C TRP A 10 4.45 -3.18 -8.12
N SER A 11 5.66 -2.65 -7.89
CA SER A 11 6.26 -1.59 -8.71
C SER A 11 7.06 -2.13 -9.91
N ALA A 12 7.66 -3.30 -9.77
CA ALA A 12 8.47 -3.96 -10.79
C ALA A 12 8.32 -5.49 -10.71
N ALA A 13 8.57 -6.16 -11.83
CA ALA A 13 8.46 -7.62 -11.94
C ALA A 13 9.67 -8.18 -12.71
N SER A 14 10.87 -8.00 -12.18
CA SER A 14 12.11 -8.50 -12.77
C SER A 14 12.82 -9.42 -11.80
N PHE A 15 13.49 -10.44 -12.31
CA PHE A 15 14.29 -11.36 -11.49
C PHE A 15 15.41 -10.61 -10.77
N GLN A 16 15.64 -10.94 -9.49
CA GLN A 16 16.70 -10.38 -8.64
C GLN A 16 16.68 -8.85 -8.47
N GLU A 17 15.64 -8.17 -8.96
CA GLU A 17 15.45 -6.75 -8.72
C GLU A 17 14.55 -6.54 -7.51
N ILE A 18 14.79 -5.44 -6.80
CA ILE A 18 13.96 -5.01 -5.70
C ILE A 18 12.69 -4.38 -6.26
N SER A 19 11.55 -4.98 -5.94
CA SER A 19 10.21 -4.45 -6.18
C SER A 19 9.62 -3.95 -4.87
N THR A 20 8.88 -2.84 -4.92
CA THR A 20 8.02 -2.47 -3.81
C THR A 20 6.69 -3.18 -3.96
N VAL A 21 6.38 -4.06 -3.01
CA VAL A 21 5.08 -4.72 -2.91
C VAL A 21 4.17 -3.89 -2.02
N THR A 22 2.91 -3.75 -2.44
CA THR A 22 1.85 -3.09 -1.70
C THR A 22 0.70 -4.06 -1.46
N ILE A 23 0.35 -4.30 -0.20
CA ILE A 23 -0.82 -5.10 0.18
C ILE A 23 -1.87 -4.15 0.76
N SER A 24 -3.12 -4.24 0.30
CA SER A 24 -4.23 -3.47 0.85
C SER A 24 -5.38 -4.38 1.30
N PHE A 25 -6.07 -3.99 2.37
CA PHE A 25 -7.28 -4.68 2.85
C PHE A 25 -8.22 -3.67 3.51
N THR A 26 -9.50 -4.03 3.58
CA THR A 26 -10.52 -3.20 4.25
C THR A 26 -11.15 -3.97 5.40
N VAL A 27 -11.10 -3.38 6.59
CA VAL A 27 -11.85 -3.82 7.76
C VAL A 27 -13.25 -3.24 7.65
N GLN A 28 -14.26 -4.11 7.57
CA GLN A 28 -15.66 -3.71 7.39
C GLN A 28 -16.39 -3.51 8.72
N LEU A 29 -15.94 -4.22 9.77
CA LEU A 29 -16.45 -4.10 11.12
C LEU A 29 -15.26 -4.01 12.08
N ALA A 30 -15.31 -3.02 12.97
CA ALA A 30 -14.26 -2.82 13.97
C ALA A 30 -14.10 -4.07 14.84
N THR A 31 -12.88 -4.39 15.25
CA THR A 31 -12.62 -5.61 15.99
C THR A 31 -11.44 -5.49 16.96
N ILE A 32 -11.61 -6.06 18.16
CA ILE A 32 -10.56 -6.23 19.17
C ILE A 32 -9.87 -7.60 19.09
N ALA A 33 -10.32 -8.47 18.18
CA ALA A 33 -9.82 -9.83 18.09
C ALA A 33 -8.43 -9.91 17.42
N LEU A 34 -8.03 -8.87 16.69
CA LEU A 34 -6.76 -8.84 15.97
C LEU A 34 -5.62 -8.40 16.89
N ARG A 35 -4.57 -9.23 16.96
CA ARG A 35 -3.35 -8.95 17.72
C ARG A 35 -2.10 -8.93 16.86
N ALA A 36 -2.14 -9.56 15.69
CA ALA A 36 -1.07 -9.48 14.71
C ALA A 36 -1.57 -9.76 13.29
N MET A 37 -0.75 -9.40 12.32
CA MET A 37 -0.87 -9.80 10.92
C MET A 37 0.44 -10.43 10.47
N LEU A 38 0.34 -11.53 9.75
CA LEU A 38 1.48 -12.24 9.17
C LEU A 38 1.38 -12.17 7.65
N ILE A 39 2.41 -11.63 7.02
CA ILE A 39 2.60 -11.69 5.57
C ILE A 39 3.58 -12.83 5.29
N SER A 40 3.15 -13.86 4.57
CA SER A 40 4.03 -14.95 4.14
C SER A 40 4.30 -14.84 2.64
N LEU A 41 5.58 -14.87 2.30
CA LEU A 41 6.06 -14.79 0.93
C LEU A 41 6.11 -16.20 0.33
N PRO A 42 5.91 -16.33 -1.00
CA PRO A 42 6.14 -17.58 -1.70
C PRO A 42 7.61 -18.02 -1.60
N PRO A 43 7.90 -19.33 -1.79
CA PRO A 43 9.27 -19.83 -1.84
C PRO A 43 10.16 -19.03 -2.81
N GLY A 44 11.39 -18.76 -2.40
CA GLY A 44 12.37 -18.00 -3.19
C GLY A 44 12.23 -16.47 -3.11
N PHE A 45 11.03 -15.94 -2.84
CA PHE A 45 10.87 -14.52 -2.58
C PHE A 45 11.43 -14.16 -1.21
N GLN A 46 12.06 -12.99 -1.13
CA GLN A 46 12.61 -12.47 0.12
C GLN A 46 12.17 -11.03 0.30
N HIS A 47 11.67 -10.66 1.47
CA HIS A 47 11.59 -9.25 1.80
C HIS A 47 13.01 -8.69 1.97
N ARG A 48 13.18 -7.41 1.70
CA ARG A 48 14.46 -6.71 1.83
C ARG A 48 14.37 -5.58 2.85
N VAL A 49 13.44 -5.70 3.79
CA VAL A 49 13.21 -4.72 4.85
C VAL A 49 14.37 -4.79 5.83
N ARG A 50 15.14 -3.71 5.95
CA ARG A 50 16.28 -3.61 6.87
C ARG A 50 15.95 -2.84 8.14
N SER A 51 14.96 -1.96 8.05
CA SER A 51 14.52 -1.13 9.16
C SER A 51 13.03 -0.83 9.04
N VAL A 52 12.44 -0.37 10.14
CA VAL A 52 11.01 -0.08 10.23
C VAL A 52 10.58 1.01 9.25
N GLU A 53 11.47 1.95 8.92
CA GLU A 53 11.20 3.06 8.00
C GLU A 53 11.00 2.60 6.54
N GLU A 54 11.53 1.44 6.16
CA GLU A 54 11.33 0.84 4.84
C GLU A 54 9.95 0.15 4.72
N PHE A 55 9.30 -0.11 5.85
CA PHE A 55 7.96 -0.68 5.91
C PHE A 55 6.91 0.42 6.12
N LYS A 56 6.24 0.80 5.04
CA LYS A 56 5.26 1.89 5.05
C LYS A 56 3.88 1.36 5.38
N VAL A 57 3.25 1.95 6.39
CA VAL A 57 1.85 1.72 6.73
C VAL A 57 1.02 2.92 6.28
N SER A 58 0.01 2.70 5.44
CA SER A 58 -1.00 3.70 5.13
C SER A 58 -2.18 3.51 6.09
N ASN A 59 -2.71 4.64 6.58
CA ASN A 59 -3.69 4.76 7.67
C ASN A 59 -3.08 4.65 9.08
N GLN A 60 -2.85 5.81 9.70
CA GLN A 60 -2.30 5.97 11.06
C GLN A 60 -3.24 5.48 12.17
N ARG A 61 -4.48 5.09 11.85
CA ARG A 61 -5.42 4.52 12.84
C ARG A 61 -5.18 3.04 13.11
N LEU A 62 -4.25 2.40 12.38
CA LEU A 62 -3.86 1.04 12.73
C LEU A 62 -3.17 1.07 14.10
N PRO A 63 -3.64 0.30 15.09
CA PRO A 63 -3.10 0.33 16.45
C PRO A 63 -1.78 -0.45 16.48
N LEU A 64 -0.73 0.09 15.87
CA LEU A 64 0.63 -0.43 15.97
C LEU A 64 1.13 -0.26 17.41
N LEU A 65 1.99 -1.18 17.86
CA LEU A 65 2.61 -1.10 19.18
C LEU A 65 3.33 0.25 19.33
N LYS A 66 2.91 1.07 20.29
CA LYS A 66 3.43 2.44 20.44
C LYS A 66 4.80 2.43 21.12
N GLY A 67 5.65 3.38 20.74
CA GLY A 67 6.89 3.69 21.46
C GLY A 67 8.02 2.65 21.34
N SER A 68 7.88 1.65 20.47
CA SER A 68 8.92 0.68 20.16
C SER A 68 8.96 0.36 18.67
N THR A 69 10.10 -0.08 18.15
CA THR A 69 10.24 -0.70 16.81
C THR A 69 9.80 -2.16 16.78
N ASP A 70 9.47 -2.75 17.95
CA ASP A 70 9.13 -4.17 18.10
C ASP A 70 7.76 -4.55 17.51
N TRP A 71 7.01 -3.59 16.95
CA TRP A 71 5.78 -3.91 16.23
C TRP A 71 6.04 -4.65 14.92
N LEU A 72 7.26 -4.61 14.40
CA LEU A 72 7.62 -5.21 13.12
C LEU A 72 8.74 -6.23 13.31
N ASP A 73 8.44 -7.50 13.07
CA ASP A 73 9.43 -8.57 13.03
C ASP A 73 9.69 -8.98 11.56
N VAL A 74 10.92 -8.73 11.14
CA VAL A 74 11.48 -8.99 9.81
C VAL A 74 12.70 -9.92 9.89
N SER A 75 12.87 -10.64 11.01
CA SER A 75 14.03 -11.51 11.27
C SER A 75 14.13 -12.69 10.30
N VAL A 76 13.00 -13.12 9.73
CA VAL A 76 12.93 -14.22 8.77
C VAL A 76 12.57 -13.67 7.39
N LEU A 77 13.39 -13.93 6.36
CA LEU A 77 13.28 -13.29 5.04
C LEU A 77 12.02 -13.65 4.24
N ASP A 78 11.38 -14.78 4.56
CA ASP A 78 10.18 -15.28 3.88
C ASP A 78 8.87 -14.81 4.50
N ARG A 79 8.93 -14.00 5.56
CA ARG A 79 7.73 -13.51 6.25
C ARG A 79 7.94 -12.18 6.96
N ILE A 80 6.84 -11.48 7.19
CA ILE A 80 6.82 -10.26 8.00
C ILE A 80 5.68 -10.40 9.01
N LEU A 81 6.00 -10.23 10.29
CA LEU A 81 5.03 -10.25 11.37
C LEU A 81 4.83 -8.82 11.89
N ILE A 82 3.57 -8.38 11.90
CA ILE A 82 3.14 -7.04 12.29
C ILE A 82 2.32 -7.20 13.56
N SER A 83 2.89 -6.83 14.71
CA SER A 83 2.23 -6.85 16.01
C SER A 83 1.39 -5.60 16.22
N LEU A 84 0.17 -5.80 16.71
CA LEU A 84 -0.74 -4.74 17.11
C LEU A 84 -0.66 -4.52 18.63
N GLU A 85 -1.05 -3.34 19.07
CA GLU A 85 -1.10 -2.96 20.47
C GLU A 85 -2.03 -3.92 21.25
N PRO A 86 -1.55 -4.54 22.35
CA PRO A 86 -2.37 -5.41 23.19
C PRO A 86 -3.42 -4.65 24.02
N GLU A 87 -3.15 -3.39 24.36
CA GLU A 87 -4.10 -2.52 25.02
C GLU A 87 -5.10 -1.98 23.99
N ASP A 88 -6.39 -1.89 24.36
CA ASP A 88 -7.49 -1.48 23.48
C ASP A 88 -7.18 -0.13 22.81
N PRO A 89 -6.81 -0.15 21.51
CA PRO A 89 -7.82 0.20 20.53
C PRO A 89 -8.18 -0.98 19.63
N ALA A 90 -9.48 -1.15 19.39
CA ALA A 90 -9.98 -1.93 18.27
C ALA A 90 -9.31 -1.50 16.95
N VAL A 91 -9.12 -2.46 16.05
CA VAL A 91 -8.85 -2.13 14.64
C VAL A 91 -10.13 -1.57 14.05
N ASP A 92 -10.12 -0.27 13.76
CA ASP A 92 -11.27 0.45 13.23
C ASP A 92 -11.69 0.01 11.82
N VAL A 93 -12.91 0.41 11.45
CA VAL A 93 -13.37 0.30 10.07
C VAL A 93 -12.52 1.22 9.18
N GLY A 94 -12.02 0.68 8.08
CA GLY A 94 -11.22 1.43 7.13
C GLY A 94 -10.37 0.57 6.22
N THR A 95 -9.73 1.23 5.27
CA THR A 95 -8.73 0.62 4.39
C THR A 95 -7.35 0.87 4.94
N TYR A 96 -6.55 -0.18 4.97
CA TYR A 96 -5.17 -0.19 5.44
C TYR A 96 -4.29 -0.71 4.31
N MET A 97 -3.06 -0.20 4.24
CA MET A 97 -2.09 -0.69 3.27
C MET A 97 -0.71 -0.81 3.89
N PHE A 98 0.02 -1.81 3.43
CA PHE A 98 1.43 -2.00 3.73
C PHE A 98 2.22 -1.87 2.44
N SER A 99 3.41 -1.26 2.49
CA SER A 99 4.32 -1.22 1.37
C SER A 99 5.75 -1.48 1.82
N PHE A 100 6.43 -2.42 1.19
CA PHE A 100 7.77 -2.84 1.59
C PHE A 100 8.57 -3.43 0.41
N PRO A 101 9.91 -3.36 0.46
CA PRO A 101 10.77 -3.92 -0.58
C PRO A 101 10.82 -5.45 -0.53
N VAL A 102 10.81 -6.07 -1.71
CA VAL A 102 10.85 -7.51 -1.95
C VAL A 102 11.77 -7.79 -3.13
N GLU A 103 12.58 -8.83 -3.03
CA GLU A 103 13.39 -9.36 -4.13
C GLU A 103 12.71 -10.59 -4.73
N MET A 104 12.55 -10.60 -6.06
CA MET A 104 12.09 -11.76 -6.80
C MET A 104 13.23 -12.79 -6.93
N PRO A 105 12.96 -14.10 -6.77
CA PRO A 105 13.99 -15.13 -6.95
C PRO A 105 14.56 -15.15 -8.36
N VAL A 106 15.64 -15.90 -8.57
CA VAL A 106 16.09 -16.26 -9.92
C VAL A 106 15.04 -17.14 -10.62
N ALA A 107 15.10 -17.19 -11.95
CA ALA A 107 14.17 -18.00 -12.76
C ALA A 107 14.10 -19.48 -12.34
N ALA A 108 15.23 -20.06 -11.90
CA ALA A 108 15.29 -21.45 -11.45
C ALA A 108 14.61 -21.72 -10.09
N GLU A 109 14.40 -20.67 -9.29
CA GLU A 109 13.82 -20.72 -7.94
C GLU A 109 12.40 -20.14 -7.89
N LEU A 110 11.91 -19.58 -8.99
CA LEU A 110 10.54 -19.07 -9.08
C LEU A 110 9.55 -20.24 -8.91
N PRO A 111 8.63 -20.19 -7.93
CA PRO A 111 7.70 -21.28 -7.70
C PRO A 111 6.68 -21.38 -8.84
N SER A 112 6.27 -22.60 -9.16
CA SER A 112 5.20 -22.85 -10.13
C SER A 112 3.86 -22.23 -9.71
N VAL A 113 3.68 -22.01 -8.41
CA VAL A 113 2.54 -21.31 -7.82
C VAL A 113 3.07 -20.15 -6.98
N ASN A 114 2.98 -18.93 -7.52
CA ASN A 114 3.32 -17.71 -6.80
C ASN A 114 2.12 -17.24 -5.97
N LEU A 115 2.01 -17.78 -4.75
CA LEU A 115 0.93 -17.44 -3.83
C LEU A 115 1.47 -16.83 -2.54
N TRP A 116 1.05 -15.58 -2.29
CA TRP A 116 1.30 -14.85 -1.07
C TRP A 116 0.18 -15.12 -0.08
N GLN A 117 0.43 -14.98 1.21
CA GLN A 117 -0.61 -15.11 2.23
C GLN A 117 -0.60 -13.92 3.18
N LEU A 118 -1.78 -13.33 3.39
CA LEU A 118 -2.02 -12.37 4.46
C LEU A 118 -2.90 -13.04 5.53
N SER A 119 -2.30 -13.34 6.67
CA SER A 119 -2.96 -13.96 7.81
C SER A 119 -3.24 -12.95 8.91
N PHE A 120 -4.42 -13.05 9.50
CA PHE A 120 -4.88 -12.21 10.60
C PHE A 120 -5.00 -13.06 11.86
N CYS A 121 -4.37 -12.63 12.94
CA CYS A 121 -4.17 -13.47 14.12
C CYS A 121 -4.77 -12.87 15.40
N ASN A 122 -5.19 -13.74 16.31
CA ASN A 122 -5.60 -13.37 17.67
C ASN A 122 -4.47 -13.40 18.70
N SER A 123 -3.25 -13.70 18.25
CA SER A 123 -2.04 -13.73 19.06
C SER A 123 -0.88 -13.08 18.30
N ARG A 124 0.09 -12.55 19.04
CA ARG A 124 1.36 -12.04 18.48
C ARG A 124 2.35 -13.14 18.11
N TYR A 125 2.03 -14.40 18.40
CA TYR A 125 2.91 -15.54 18.19
C TYR A 125 2.53 -16.40 16.97
N CYS A 126 1.74 -15.88 16.03
CA CYS A 126 1.45 -16.58 14.78
C CYS A 126 2.62 -16.39 13.80
N VAL A 127 3.36 -17.44 13.54
CA VAL A 127 4.51 -17.43 12.62
C VAL A 127 4.24 -18.22 11.36
N HIS A 128 3.18 -19.01 11.31
CA HIS A 128 2.71 -19.72 10.12
C HIS A 128 1.21 -19.47 9.84
N PRO A 129 0.81 -19.44 8.56
CA PRO A 129 -0.60 -19.29 8.16
C PRO A 129 -1.55 -20.39 8.63
N LYS A 130 -1.01 -21.48 9.20
CA LYS A 130 -1.76 -22.63 9.73
C LYS A 130 -1.74 -22.71 11.26
N ASP A 131 -1.14 -21.73 11.94
CA ASP A 131 -1.11 -21.71 13.40
C ASP A 131 -2.53 -21.57 13.95
N GLU A 132 -2.79 -22.17 15.11
CA GLU A 132 -4.11 -22.13 15.78
C GLU A 132 -4.57 -20.69 16.07
N ALA A 133 -3.62 -19.77 16.25
CA ALA A 133 -3.89 -18.36 16.47
C ALA A 133 -4.36 -17.59 15.22
N VAL A 134 -4.31 -18.20 14.03
CA VAL A 134 -4.76 -17.58 12.78
C VAL A 134 -6.29 -17.63 12.72
N LEU A 135 -6.93 -16.46 12.72
CA LEU A 135 -8.37 -16.32 12.60
C LEU A 135 -8.85 -16.49 11.15
N VAL A 136 -8.08 -15.93 10.22
CA VAL A 136 -8.35 -16.01 8.78
C VAL A 136 -7.05 -15.77 8.00
N SER A 137 -6.88 -16.46 6.89
CA SER A 137 -5.77 -16.27 5.97
C SER A 137 -6.29 -16.10 4.55
N PHE A 138 -5.85 -15.05 3.88
CA PHE A 138 -6.22 -14.74 2.51
C PHE A 138 -5.08 -15.12 1.55
N PRO A 139 -5.35 -15.98 0.55
CA PRO A 139 -4.42 -16.21 -0.54
C PRO A 139 -4.43 -15.00 -1.48
N LEU A 140 -3.25 -14.53 -1.85
CA LEU A 140 -3.06 -13.40 -2.76
C LEU A 140 -2.24 -13.88 -3.96
N PRO A 141 -2.78 -13.77 -5.19
CA PRO A 141 -2.00 -14.10 -6.38
C PRO A 141 -0.81 -13.15 -6.46
N GLY A 142 0.38 -13.73 -6.60
CA GLY A 142 1.60 -12.98 -6.87
C GLY A 142 1.65 -12.48 -8.32
N PHE A 143 2.88 -12.27 -8.79
CA PHE A 143 3.15 -11.74 -10.11
C PHE A 143 4.25 -12.51 -10.81
N LEU A 144 4.19 -12.55 -12.13
CA LEU A 144 5.19 -13.15 -13.00
C LEU A 144 6.14 -12.08 -13.56
N PRO A 145 7.34 -12.48 -14.01
CA PRO A 145 8.27 -11.57 -14.65
C PRO A 145 7.61 -10.82 -15.83
N GLY A 146 7.81 -9.51 -15.89
CA GLY A 146 7.27 -8.62 -16.91
C GLY A 146 5.81 -8.18 -16.70
N GLU A 147 5.10 -8.68 -15.69
CA GLU A 147 3.74 -8.23 -15.41
C GLU A 147 3.69 -6.84 -14.77
N VAL A 148 2.63 -6.10 -15.08
CA VAL A 148 2.39 -4.76 -14.53
C VAL A 148 1.19 -4.81 -13.59
N SER A 149 1.33 -4.31 -12.36
CA SER A 149 0.22 -4.27 -11.41
C SER A 149 -0.84 -3.24 -11.81
N LEU A 150 -2.10 -3.48 -11.41
CA LEU A 150 -3.20 -2.52 -11.65
C LEU A 150 -2.93 -1.14 -11.04
N LEU A 151 -2.27 -1.10 -9.88
CA LEU A 151 -1.91 0.16 -9.22
C LEU A 151 -0.90 0.94 -10.06
N GLU A 152 0.09 0.24 -10.64
CA GLU A 152 1.10 0.86 -11.49
C GLU A 152 0.51 1.32 -12.82
N GLN A 153 -0.32 0.49 -13.47
CA GLN A 153 -1.07 0.88 -14.67
C GLN A 153 -1.88 2.16 -14.43
N ARG A 154 -2.59 2.24 -13.30
CA ARG A 154 -3.38 3.42 -12.93
C ARG A 154 -2.50 4.65 -12.70
N ARG A 155 -1.34 4.51 -12.05
CA ARG A 155 -0.40 5.63 -11.86
C ARG A 155 0.10 6.16 -13.19
N GLN A 156 0.48 5.27 -14.11
CA GLN A 156 0.94 5.65 -15.45
C GLN A 156 -0.16 6.38 -16.23
N GLN A 157 -1.40 5.89 -16.17
CA GLN A 157 -2.55 6.56 -16.77
C GLN A 157 -2.75 7.98 -16.23
N LEU A 158 -2.76 8.14 -14.90
CA LEU A 158 -2.92 9.47 -14.27
C LEU A 158 -1.77 10.43 -14.63
N ALA A 159 -0.55 9.93 -14.73
CA ALA A 159 0.60 10.73 -15.14
C ALA A 159 0.48 11.19 -16.60
N GLN A 160 0.01 10.33 -17.49
CA GLN A 160 -0.25 10.68 -18.90
C GLN A 160 -1.37 11.71 -19.02
N GLU A 161 -2.46 11.56 -18.26
CA GLU A 161 -3.57 12.53 -18.22
C GLU A 161 -3.09 13.90 -17.70
N ALA A 162 -2.22 13.93 -16.69
CA ALA A 162 -1.63 15.15 -16.18
C ALA A 162 -0.69 15.83 -17.20
N ALA A 163 0.12 15.05 -17.92
CA ALA A 163 1.04 15.55 -18.94
C ALA A 163 0.31 16.03 -20.22
N GLY A 164 -0.84 15.44 -20.54
CA GLY A 164 -1.66 15.78 -21.69
C GLY A 164 -2.59 16.99 -21.48
N ARG A 165 -2.63 17.59 -20.30
CA ARG A 165 -3.44 18.78 -20.02
C ARG A 165 -2.69 20.03 -20.48
N PRO A 166 -3.08 20.70 -21.58
CA PRO A 166 -2.44 21.95 -21.99
C PRO A 166 -2.63 22.98 -20.87
N GLU A 167 -1.56 23.72 -20.53
CA GLU A 167 -1.63 24.91 -19.68
C GLU A 167 -2.67 25.86 -20.29
N THR A 168 -3.86 25.91 -19.71
CA THR A 168 -4.85 26.90 -20.11
C THR A 168 -4.32 28.27 -19.72
N ALA A 169 -3.81 28.96 -20.74
CA ALA A 169 -3.89 30.40 -20.95
C ALA A 169 -3.77 31.23 -19.66
N SER A 170 -2.52 31.57 -19.31
CA SER A 170 -2.21 32.76 -18.53
C SER A 170 -3.05 33.92 -19.06
N ALA A 171 -4.00 34.37 -18.25
CA ALA A 171 -4.91 35.46 -18.55
C ALA A 171 -4.16 36.64 -19.15
N SER A 172 -4.54 37.01 -20.39
CA SER A 172 -4.10 38.23 -21.05
C SER A 172 -4.18 39.41 -20.10
N ARG A 173 -3.03 40.05 -19.86
CA ARG A 173 -2.95 41.39 -19.25
C ARG A 173 -3.87 42.32 -20.04
N MET A 174 -5.05 42.64 -19.49
CA MET A 174 -5.78 43.84 -19.92
C MET A 174 -4.92 45.06 -19.59
N ARG A 175 -4.24 45.58 -20.62
CA ARG A 175 -3.70 46.93 -20.60
C ARG A 175 -4.88 47.89 -20.66
N TRP A 176 -5.20 48.53 -19.54
CA TRP A 176 -6.03 49.72 -19.53
C TRP A 176 -5.22 50.87 -20.11
N SER A 177 -5.53 51.28 -21.34
CA SER A 177 -5.06 52.56 -21.89
C SER A 177 -6.05 53.63 -21.46
N ILE A 178 -5.68 54.43 -20.46
CA ILE A 178 -6.38 55.66 -20.12
C ILE A 178 -6.04 56.68 -21.21
N LEU A 179 -7.02 57.06 -22.03
CA LEU A 179 -6.98 58.30 -22.80
C LEU A 179 -8.00 59.29 -22.22
N PRO A 180 -7.63 60.58 -22.10
CA PRO A 180 -8.42 61.58 -21.42
C PRO A 180 -9.43 62.25 -22.37
N GLY A 181 -10.55 62.74 -21.82
CA GLY A 181 -11.32 63.81 -22.47
C GLY A 181 -12.80 63.50 -22.73
N VAL A 182 -13.62 63.89 -21.75
CA VAL A 182 -14.89 64.64 -21.89
C VAL A 182 -15.74 64.41 -23.15
N ALA A 183 -16.94 63.85 -22.97
CA ALA A 183 -18.16 64.39 -23.58
C ALA A 183 -19.38 64.03 -22.72
N VAL A 184 -20.10 65.07 -22.32
CA VAL A 184 -21.34 65.09 -21.53
C VAL A 184 -22.54 65.24 -22.49
N LEU A 185 -23.73 64.93 -21.96
CA LEU A 185 -25.08 65.35 -22.37
C LEU A 185 -25.78 64.39 -23.36
N LEU A 186 -27.08 64.13 -23.32
CA LEU A 186 -28.19 64.31 -22.37
C LEU A 186 -29.36 63.47 -22.96
N TRP A 187 -30.32 63.13 -22.11
CA TRP A 187 -31.60 62.44 -22.39
C TRP A 187 -32.50 63.07 -23.48
N PRO A 188 -33.55 62.35 -23.90
CA PRO A 188 -34.87 62.59 -23.33
C PRO A 188 -35.41 61.45 -22.45
#